data_AF-A0A143HCL4-F1
#
_entry.id   AF-A0A143HCL4-F1
#
_cell.length_a   1.000
_cell.length_b   1.000
_cell.length_c   1.000
_cell.angle_alpha   90.00
_cell.angle_beta   90.00
_cell.angle_gamma   90.00
#
_symmetry.space_group_name_H-M   'P 1'
#
loop_
_entity.id
_entity.type
_entity.pdbx_description
1 polymer ?
#
loop_
_entity_poly.entity_id
_entity_poly.type
_entity_poly.pdbx_seq_one_letter_code
_entity_poly.pdbx_strand_id
1 'polypeptide(L)'
;MKDLTINLGFNKRSQLKLKAIAKHAGVMAKELEALADELESIDNAIECPHCGSLDVITYMTDNKGYQRQCTQCNETFDTKE
;
A
#
# COMPACT_ATOMS: atom_id res chain seq x y z
N MET A 1 -11.61 -4.88 -18.03
CA MET A 1 -12.05 -3.53 -17.58
C MET A 1 -10.91 -2.58 -17.87
N LYS A 2 -11.19 -1.35 -18.34
CA LYS A 2 -10.13 -0.38 -18.63
C LYS A 2 -9.64 0.18 -17.28
N ASP A 3 -8.35 0.06 -17.02
CA ASP A 3 -7.74 0.54 -15.78
C ASP A 3 -8.04 2.03 -15.56
N LEU A 4 -8.65 2.33 -14.42
CA LEU A 4 -8.95 3.70 -14.01
C LEU A 4 -7.71 4.25 -13.29
N THR A 5 -6.78 4.84 -14.03
CA THR A 5 -5.61 5.50 -13.42
C THR A 5 -6.04 6.81 -12.77
N ILE A 6 -6.15 6.82 -11.44
CA ILE A 6 -6.35 8.06 -10.67
C ILE A 6 -4.98 8.74 -10.51
N ASN A 7 -4.67 9.66 -11.42
CA ASN A 7 -3.46 10.47 -11.32
C ASN A 7 -3.69 11.61 -10.31
N LEU A 8 -3.22 11.42 -9.07
CA LEU A 8 -3.41 12.40 -7.98
C LEU A 8 -2.60 13.70 -8.14
N GLY A 9 -1.77 13.83 -9.19
CA GLY A 9 -1.17 15.10 -9.60
C GLY A 9 -0.23 15.75 -8.57
N PHE A 10 0.35 14.98 -7.64
CA PHE A 10 1.25 15.50 -6.63
C PHE A 10 2.60 15.93 -7.24
N ASN A 11 2.66 17.15 -7.74
CA ASN A 11 3.90 17.76 -8.20
C ASN A 11 4.77 18.24 -7.00
N LYS A 12 6.02 18.60 -7.29
CA LYS A 12 6.99 19.10 -6.29
C LYS A 12 6.44 20.26 -5.44
N ARG A 13 5.51 21.04 -5.98
CA ARG A 13 4.84 22.14 -5.28
C ARG A 13 3.79 21.64 -4.28
N SER A 14 3.06 20.56 -4.59
CA SER A 14 2.12 19.92 -3.65
C SER A 14 2.85 19.30 -2.45
N GLN A 15 4.01 18.68 -2.67
CA GLN A 15 4.86 18.16 -1.58
C GLN A 15 5.37 19.26 -0.64
N LEU A 16 5.77 20.41 -1.19
CA LEU A 16 6.20 21.57 -0.39
C LEU A 16 5.05 22.15 0.43
N LYS A 17 3.83 22.15 -0.12
CA LYS A 17 2.62 22.57 0.62
C LYS A 17 2.30 21.61 1.77
N LEU A 18 2.38 20.30 1.56
CA LEU A 18 2.22 19.30 2.62
C LEU A 18 3.24 19.49 3.74
N LYS A 19 4.52 19.71 3.41
CA LYS A 19 5.56 20.04 4.39
C LYS A 19 5.26 21.33 5.17
N ALA A 20 4.77 22.37 4.50
CA ALA A 20 4.41 23.63 5.15
C ALA A 20 3.19 23.46 6.08
N ILE A 21 2.18 22.70 5.65
CA ILE A 21 1.01 22.37 6.47
C ILE A 21 1.44 21.56 7.70
N ALA A 22 2.28 20.52 7.55
CA ALA A 22 2.80 19.75 8.68
C ALA A 22 3.55 20.66 9.68
N LYS A 23 4.39 21.57 9.17
CA LYS A 23 5.13 22.53 10.00
C LYS A 23 4.22 23.54 10.72
N HIS A 24 3.10 23.96 10.12
CA HIS A 24 2.17 24.92 10.71
C HIS A 24 1.10 24.29 11.60
N ALA A 25 0.68 23.06 11.30
CA ALA A 25 -0.28 22.29 12.09
C ALA A 25 0.34 21.73 13.38
N GLY A 26 1.64 21.95 13.63
CA GLY A 26 2.32 21.49 14.84
C GLY A 26 2.55 19.98 14.89
N VAL A 27 2.34 19.31 13.76
CA VAL A 27 2.52 17.86 13.60
C VAL A 27 4.01 17.60 13.70
N MET A 28 4.43 17.04 14.84
CA MET A 28 5.83 16.76 15.14
C MET A 28 6.38 15.84 14.04
N ALA A 29 7.67 15.94 13.70
CA ALA A 29 8.31 15.10 12.66
C ALA A 29 7.93 13.60 12.78
N LYS A 30 7.71 13.13 14.01
CA LYS A 30 7.24 11.79 14.35
C LYS A 30 5.86 11.39 13.81
N GLU A 31 4.90 12.32 13.77
CA GLU A 31 3.56 12.04 13.22
C GLU A 31 3.58 12.08 11.68
N LEU A 32 4.51 12.84 11.09
CA LEU A 32 4.77 12.82 9.66
C LEU A 32 5.51 11.55 9.23
N GLU A 33 6.45 11.06 10.06
CA GLU A 33 7.08 9.74 9.91
C GLU A 33 6.03 8.64 10.03
N ALA A 34 5.16 8.66 11.04
CA ALA A 34 4.07 7.69 11.17
C ALA A 34 3.14 7.69 9.94
N LEU A 35 2.80 8.85 9.40
CA LEU A 35 2.01 8.94 8.16
C LEU A 35 2.78 8.40 6.95
N ALA A 36 4.09 8.62 6.87
CA ALA A 36 4.91 8.08 5.78
C ALA A 36 5.01 6.55 5.86
N ASP A 37 5.19 6.00 7.07
CA ASP A 37 5.21 4.56 7.33
C ASP A 37 3.85 3.91 7.01
N GLU A 38 2.75 4.57 7.36
CA GLU A 38 1.40 4.13 7.00
C GLU A 38 1.20 4.11 5.48
N LEU A 39 1.66 5.15 4.77
CA LEU A 39 1.57 5.20 3.31
C LEU A 39 2.46 4.16 2.62
N GLU A 40 3.68 3.94 3.12
CA GLU A 40 4.57 2.89 2.63
C GLU A 40 3.98 1.49 2.88
N SER A 41 3.29 1.28 4.01
CA SER A 41 2.58 0.02 4.28
C SER A 41 1.44 -0.22 3.29
N ILE A 42 0.77 0.84 2.83
CA ILE A 42 -0.29 0.78 1.82
C ILE A 42 0.30 0.48 0.44
N ASP A 43 1.38 1.16 0.05
CA ASP A 43 2.04 0.92 -1.25
C ASP A 43 2.62 -0.51 -1.35
N ASN A 44 3.07 -1.06 -0.22
CA ASN A 44 3.56 -2.44 -0.15
C ASN A 44 2.46 -3.47 0.18
N ALA A 45 1.22 -3.04 0.42
CA ALA A 45 0.13 -3.94 0.74
C ALA A 45 -0.21 -4.80 -0.48
N ILE A 46 -0.36 -6.09 -0.25
CA ILE A 46 -0.66 -7.05 -1.31
C ILE A 46 -2.17 -7.20 -1.40
N GLU A 47 -2.73 -6.70 -2.49
CA GLU A 47 -4.15 -6.81 -2.78
C GLU A 47 -4.49 -8.18 -3.40
N CYS A 48 -5.58 -8.78 -2.93
CA CYS A 48 -6.13 -9.98 -3.55
C CYS A 48 -6.70 -9.66 -4.94
N PRO A 49 -6.22 -10.31 -6.02
CA PRO A 49 -6.67 -10.01 -7.39
C PRO A 49 -8.13 -10.43 -7.65
N HIS A 50 -8.72 -11.23 -6.76
CA HIS A 50 -10.09 -11.75 -6.92
C HIS A 50 -11.14 -10.88 -6.24
N CYS A 51 -10.82 -10.29 -5.09
CA CYS A 51 -11.81 -9.55 -4.27
C CYS A 51 -11.36 -8.18 -3.79
N GLY A 52 -10.11 -7.78 -4.05
CA GLY A 52 -9.56 -6.48 -3.64
C GLY A 52 -9.25 -6.35 -2.15
N SER A 53 -9.35 -7.43 -1.37
CA SER A 53 -8.98 -7.41 0.05
C SER A 53 -7.46 -7.36 0.23
N LEU A 54 -7.01 -6.60 1.22
CA LEU A 54 -5.61 -6.55 1.67
C LEU A 54 -5.30 -7.62 2.74
N ASP A 55 -6.31 -8.37 3.21
CA ASP A 55 -6.14 -9.41 4.23
C ASP A 55 -5.60 -10.70 3.61
N VAL A 56 -4.30 -10.69 3.30
CA VAL A 56 -3.60 -11.76 2.59
C VAL A 56 -2.54 -12.39 3.48
N ILE A 57 -2.58 -13.71 3.62
CA ILE A 57 -1.57 -14.50 4.32
C ILE A 57 -0.57 -15.03 3.30
N THR A 58 0.72 -14.89 3.59
CA THR A 58 1.80 -15.45 2.76
C THR A 58 2.38 -16.68 3.44
N TYR A 59 2.41 -17.80 2.72
CA TYR A 59 3.03 -19.05 3.15
C TYR A 59 4.24 -19.36 2.26
N MET A 60 5.28 -19.91 2.87
CA MET A 60 6.41 -20.45 2.12
C MET A 60 6.11 -21.91 1.78
N THR A 61 6.25 -22.30 0.51
CA THR A 61 6.03 -23.68 0.06
C THR A 61 7.34 -24.27 -0.44
N ASP A 62 7.61 -25.53 -0.09
CA ASP A 62 8.88 -26.20 -0.41
C ASP A 62 9.14 -26.33 -1.92
N ASN A 63 8.11 -26.25 -2.76
CA ASN A 63 8.19 -26.56 -4.20
C ASN A 63 7.88 -25.38 -5.14
N LYS A 64 7.33 -24.26 -4.67
CA LYS A 64 6.87 -23.16 -5.55
C LYS A 64 7.22 -21.75 -5.07
N GLY A 65 7.97 -21.60 -3.99
CA GLY A 65 8.27 -20.30 -3.39
C GLY A 65 7.11 -19.81 -2.51
N TYR A 66 6.95 -18.48 -2.40
CA TYR A 66 5.90 -17.85 -1.61
C TYR A 66 4.53 -18.00 -2.30
N GLN A 67 3.58 -18.69 -1.65
CA GLN A 67 2.18 -18.78 -2.05
C GLN A 67 1.34 -17.87 -1.14
N ARG A 68 0.36 -17.17 -1.70
CA ARG A 68 -0.52 -16.29 -0.91
C ARG A 68 -1.96 -16.76 -0.93
N GLN A 69 -2.67 -16.49 0.15
CA GLN A 69 -4.10 -16.78 0.30
C GLN A 69 -4.82 -15.56 0.86
N CYS A 70 -5.92 -15.17 0.22
CA CYS A 70 -6.82 -14.17 0.78
C CYS A 70 -7.71 -14.81 1.85
N THR A 71 -7.82 -14.17 3.01
CA THR A 71 -8.68 -14.66 4.11
C THR A 71 -10.16 -14.36 3.91
N GLN A 72 -10.49 -13.44 3.01
CA GLN A 72 -11.87 -13.03 2.73
C GLN A 72 -12.55 -13.94 1.69
N CYS A 73 -11.88 -14.18 0.56
CA CYS A 73 -12.42 -15.04 -0.51
C CYS A 73 -11.82 -16.45 -0.54
N ASN A 74 -10.85 -16.77 0.32
CA ASN A 74 -10.12 -18.04 0.40
C ASN A 74 -9.36 -18.46 -0.88
N GLU A 75 -9.31 -17.58 -1.89
CA GLU A 75 -8.55 -17.83 -3.11
C GLU A 75 -7.04 -17.76 -2.86
N THR A 76 -6.31 -18.69 -3.47
CA THR A 76 -4.85 -18.73 -3.44
C THR A 76 -4.28 -18.20 -4.75
N PHE A 77 -3.26 -17.35 -4.69
CA PHE A 77 -2.64 -16.77 -5.87
C PHE A 77 -1.13 -16.58 -5.66
N ASP A 78 -0.40 -16.67 -6.76
CA ASP A 78 1.04 -16.41 -6.81
C ASP A 78 1.26 -14.99 -7.34
N THR A 79 2.10 -14.19 -6.67
CA THR A 79 2.65 -12.98 -7.32
C THR A 79 4.03 -13.34 -7.82
N LYS A 80 4.23 -13.30 -9.13
CA LYS A 80 5.58 -13.33 -9.69
C LYS A 80 6.28 -12.03 -9.29
N GLU A 81 7.46 -12.15 -8.70
CA GLU A 81 8.39 -11.03 -8.51
C GLU A 81 8.71 -10.33 -9.84
#